data_AF-A0A1I1EL07-F1
#
_entry.id   AF-A0A1I1EL07-F1
#
_cell.length_a   1.000
_cell.length_b   1.000
_cell.length_c   1.000
_cell.angle_alpha   90.00
_cell.angle_beta   90.00
_cell.angle_gamma   90.00
#
_symmetry.space_group_name_H-M   'P 1'
#
loop_
_entity.id
_entity.type
_entity.pdbx_description
1 polymer ?
#
loop_
_entity_poly.entity_id
_entity_poly.type
_entity_poly.pdbx_seq_one_letter_code
_entity_poly.pdbx_strand_id
1 'polypeptide(L)'
;MTMDSDAKRSENLQRDELARFQDELDQSSKVQQQSQQKEISDEHGRETGRNRNFFKSLFNAIKGILLVLVRERNMRFHVGFALIVLAGGLYLGLNRSEWLWVVIGVFLAIYGEFVNTVVEAVIDLMVDKRYHPLAGLVKDVSAGMVLVSVAAEMIILFLIFQPHLWHFFGIETDFSRFIHRLKG
;
A
#
# COMPACT_ATOMS: atom_id res chain seq x y z
N MET A 1 -61.74 31.38 43.21
CA MET A 1 -62.11 31.13 41.80
C MET A 1 -60.90 31.23 40.84
N THR A 2 -59.73 31.70 41.28
CA THR A 2 -58.55 31.95 40.45
C THR A 2 -57.56 30.78 40.33
N MET A 3 -57.52 29.86 41.31
CA MET A 3 -56.53 28.76 41.32
C MET A 3 -56.76 27.68 40.25
N ASP A 4 -57.99 27.48 39.75
CA ASP A 4 -58.30 26.49 38.70
C ASP A 4 -57.93 26.98 37.28
N SER A 5 -57.95 28.30 37.04
CA SER A 5 -57.55 28.85 35.73
C SER A 5 -56.04 28.84 35.55
N ASP A 6 -55.28 29.07 36.62
CA ASP A 6 -53.82 29.11 36.56
C ASP A 6 -53.23 27.71 36.33
N ALA A 7 -53.80 26.69 36.96
CA ALA A 7 -53.40 25.29 36.76
C ALA A 7 -53.64 24.81 35.31
N LYS A 8 -54.80 25.12 34.73
CA LYS A 8 -55.10 24.82 33.31
C LYS A 8 -54.19 25.58 32.35
N ARG A 9 -53.84 26.81 32.70
CA ARG A 9 -52.91 27.62 31.90
C ARG A 9 -51.50 27.03 31.90
N SER A 10 -51.01 26.57 33.06
CA SER A 10 -49.70 25.89 33.13
C SER A 10 -49.67 24.55 32.39
N GLU A 11 -50.76 23.78 32.41
CA GLU A 11 -50.84 22.52 31.67
C GLU A 11 -50.82 22.76 30.15
N ASN A 12 -51.56 23.76 29.66
CA ASN A 12 -51.54 24.13 28.25
C ASN A 12 -50.16 24.63 27.80
N LEU A 13 -49.48 25.43 28.65
CA LEU A 13 -48.10 25.87 28.40
C LEU A 13 -47.13 24.69 28.27
N GLN A 14 -47.22 23.69 29.15
CA GLN A 14 -46.40 22.48 29.10
C GLN A 14 -46.68 21.64 27.85
N ARG A 15 -47.95 21.51 27.44
CA ARG A 15 -48.33 20.81 26.21
C ARG A 15 -47.78 21.50 24.96
N ASP A 16 -47.81 22.83 24.94
CA ASP A 16 -47.26 23.62 23.84
C ASP A 16 -45.72 23.51 23.77
N GLU A 17 -45.03 23.48 24.92
CA GLU A 17 -43.58 23.23 24.98
C GLU A 17 -43.20 21.82 24.53
N LEU A 18 -43.95 20.79 24.98
CA LEU A 18 -43.74 19.41 24.54
C LEU A 18 -43.95 19.26 23.02
N ALA A 19 -44.97 19.93 22.47
CA ALA A 19 -45.24 19.90 21.04
C ALA A 19 -44.10 20.53 20.23
N ARG A 20 -43.55 21.67 20.67
CA ARG A 20 -42.39 22.31 20.02
C ARG A 20 -41.14 21.43 20.10
N PHE A 21 -40.89 20.82 21.25
CA PHE A 21 -39.73 19.95 21.43
C PHE A 21 -39.80 18.70 20.54
N GLN A 22 -41.00 18.11 20.41
CA GLN A 22 -41.24 16.98 19.53
C GLN A 22 -41.00 17.35 18.04
N ASP A 23 -41.42 18.55 17.64
CA ASP A 23 -41.22 19.06 16.27
C ASP A 23 -39.72 19.32 15.98
N GLU A 24 -38.99 19.87 16.94
CA GLU A 24 -37.55 20.11 16.85
C GLU A 24 -36.73 18.80 16.74
N LEU A 25 -37.17 17.75 17.46
CA LEU A 25 -36.60 16.41 17.35
C LEU A 25 -36.88 15.76 15.99
N ASP A 26 -38.08 15.92 15.46
CA ASP A 26 -38.45 15.40 14.14
C ASP A 26 -37.68 16.12 13.03
N GLN A 27 -37.55 17.45 13.12
CA GLN A 27 -36.77 18.25 12.18
C GLN A 27 -35.28 17.90 12.24
N SER A 28 -34.71 17.76 13.44
CA SER A 28 -33.31 17.34 13.60
C SER A 28 -33.06 15.95 13.00
N SER A 29 -33.99 15.00 13.19
CA SER A 29 -33.91 13.65 12.63
C SER A 29 -33.97 13.66 11.10
N LYS A 30 -34.86 14.47 10.50
CA LYS A 30 -35.00 14.63 9.05
C LYS A 30 -33.76 15.26 8.40
N VAL A 31 -33.19 16.28 9.03
CA VAL A 31 -31.96 16.94 8.56
C VAL A 31 -30.81 15.92 8.55
N GLN A 32 -30.68 15.12 9.60
CA GLN A 32 -29.62 14.12 9.72
C GLN A 32 -29.74 13.02 8.66
N GLN A 33 -30.96 12.52 8.42
CA GLN A 33 -31.23 11.57 7.34
C GLN A 33 -30.94 12.15 5.95
N GLN A 34 -31.30 13.41 5.69
CA GLN A 34 -31.00 14.05 4.41
C GLN A 34 -29.51 14.27 4.18
N SER A 35 -28.75 14.70 5.21
CA SER A 35 -27.29 14.82 5.10
C SER A 35 -26.63 13.48 4.80
N GLN A 36 -27.10 12.40 5.44
CA GLN A 36 -26.56 11.06 5.24
C GLN A 36 -26.92 10.50 3.85
N GLN A 37 -28.17 10.71 3.40
CA GLN A 37 -28.63 10.33 2.05
C GLN A 37 -27.85 11.06 0.95
N LYS A 38 -27.53 12.34 1.16
CA LYS A 38 -26.78 13.16 0.20
C LYS A 38 -25.33 12.69 0.07
N GLU A 39 -24.65 12.41 1.17
CA GLU A 39 -23.29 11.84 1.16
C GLU A 39 -23.24 10.49 0.44
N ILE A 40 -24.21 9.59 0.70
CA ILE A 40 -24.30 8.29 0.03
C ILE A 40 -24.55 8.44 -1.48
N SER A 41 -25.34 9.45 -1.89
CA SER A 41 -25.61 9.72 -3.31
C SER A 41 -24.40 10.30 -4.05
N ASP A 42 -23.63 11.19 -3.40
CA ASP A 42 -22.43 11.81 -3.97
C ASP A 42 -21.30 10.78 -4.12
N GLU A 43 -21.28 9.75 -3.27
CA GLU A 43 -20.34 8.63 -3.35
C GLU A 43 -20.68 7.68 -4.51
N HIS A 44 -21.97 7.37 -4.71
CA HIS A 44 -22.45 6.52 -5.81
C HIS A 44 -22.34 7.17 -7.21
N GLY A 45 -22.20 8.51 -7.29
CA GLY A 45 -22.03 9.24 -8.55
C GLY A 45 -20.62 9.19 -9.15
N ARG A 46 -19.63 8.64 -8.44
CA ARG A 46 -18.26 8.47 -8.98
C ARG A 46 -18.18 7.18 -9.78
N GLU A 47 -18.73 7.19 -10.99
CA GLU A 47 -18.52 6.07 -11.91
C GLU A 47 -17.02 5.87 -12.15
N THR A 48 -16.54 4.66 -11.86
CA THR A 48 -15.18 4.21 -12.18
C THR A 48 -15.06 3.95 -13.68
N GLY A 49 -15.30 4.99 -14.49
CA GLY A 49 -15.26 4.92 -15.93
C GLY A 49 -13.89 4.44 -16.42
N ARG A 50 -13.87 3.28 -17.08
CA ARG A 50 -12.68 2.74 -17.76
C ARG A 50 -12.16 3.79 -18.75
N ASN A 51 -11.01 4.39 -18.41
CA ASN A 51 -10.39 5.45 -19.18
C ASN A 51 -9.97 4.92 -20.56
N ARG A 52 -10.61 5.36 -21.66
CA ARG A 52 -10.30 4.90 -23.03
C ARG A 52 -9.02 5.51 -23.61
N ASN A 53 -8.41 6.47 -22.93
CA ASN A 53 -7.22 7.19 -23.39
C ASN A 53 -5.94 6.58 -22.81
N PHE A 54 -5.14 5.92 -23.65
CA PHE A 54 -3.87 5.28 -23.29
C PHE A 54 -2.93 6.19 -22.49
N PHE A 55 -2.77 7.45 -22.92
CA PHE A 55 -1.91 8.41 -22.22
C PHE A 55 -2.39 8.70 -20.79
N LYS A 56 -3.70 8.74 -20.58
CA LYS A 56 -4.27 8.98 -19.25
C LYS A 56 -4.14 7.74 -18.36
N SER A 57 -4.28 6.52 -18.90
CA SER A 57 -3.98 5.30 -18.13
C SER A 57 -2.50 5.17 -17.79
N LEU A 58 -1.60 5.53 -18.72
CA LEU A 58 -0.16 5.54 -18.48
C LEU A 58 0.23 6.54 -17.39
N PHE A 59 -0.29 7.78 -17.48
CA PHE A 59 -0.07 8.80 -16.46
C PHE A 59 -0.57 8.35 -15.08
N ASN A 60 -1.76 7.73 -15.03
CA ASN A 60 -2.30 7.19 -13.78
C ASN A 60 -1.42 6.07 -13.20
N ALA A 61 -0.90 5.17 -14.03
CA ALA A 61 0.00 4.10 -13.60
C ALA A 61 1.32 4.65 -13.05
N ILE A 62 1.93 5.62 -13.74
CA ILE A 62 3.16 6.30 -13.29
C ILE A 62 2.91 7.02 -11.96
N LYS A 63 1.78 7.73 -11.83
CA LYS A 63 1.40 8.39 -10.57
C LYS A 63 1.26 7.38 -9.43
N GLY A 64 0.70 6.20 -9.69
CA GLY A 64 0.62 5.10 -8.71
C GLY A 64 2.00 4.63 -8.25
N ILE A 65 2.91 4.39 -9.19
CA ILE A 65 4.29 3.98 -8.91
C ILE A 65 5.02 5.03 -8.06
N LEU A 66 4.94 6.32 -8.45
CA LEU A 66 5.56 7.42 -7.71
C LEU A 66 4.99 7.58 -6.30
N LEU A 67 3.69 7.34 -6.12
CA LEU A 67 3.06 7.39 -4.80
C LEU A 67 3.64 6.32 -3.87
N VAL A 68 3.79 5.08 -4.33
CA VAL A 68 4.37 3.99 -3.53
C VAL A 68 5.84 4.28 -3.19
N LEU A 69 6.62 4.75 -4.16
CA LEU A 69 8.02 5.16 -3.97
C LEU A 69 8.20 6.18 -2.84
N VAL A 70 7.29 7.16 -2.76
CA VAL A 70 7.35 8.19 -1.72
C VAL A 70 6.76 7.69 -0.41
N ARG A 71 5.68 6.91 -0.43
CA ARG A 71 4.96 6.52 0.79
C ARG A 71 5.67 5.43 1.58
N GLU A 72 6.22 4.43 0.89
CA GLU A 72 6.74 3.23 1.53
C GLU A 72 8.22 3.34 1.86
N ARG A 73 8.56 3.18 3.15
CA ARG A 73 9.94 3.26 3.63
C ARG A 73 10.81 2.14 3.03
N ASN A 74 10.27 0.94 2.97
CA ASN A 74 10.97 -0.24 2.44
C ASN A 74 11.27 -0.07 0.94
N MET A 75 10.32 0.43 0.15
CA MET A 75 10.54 0.79 -1.25
C MET A 75 11.73 1.77 -1.45
N ARG A 76 11.90 2.77 -0.58
CA ARG A 76 13.06 3.68 -0.66
C ARG A 76 14.40 2.95 -0.44
N PHE A 77 14.43 1.97 0.46
CA PHE A 77 15.60 1.13 0.66
C PHE A 77 15.90 0.26 -0.56
N HIS A 78 14.88 -0.38 -1.16
CA HIS A 78 15.05 -1.16 -2.39
C HIS A 78 15.62 -0.33 -3.53
N VAL A 79 15.08 0.88 -3.76
CA VAL A 79 15.58 1.76 -4.81
C VAL A 79 17.00 2.27 -4.52
N GLY A 80 17.29 2.63 -3.27
CA GLY A 80 18.64 3.02 -2.87
C GLY A 80 19.66 1.90 -3.08
N PHE A 81 19.31 0.67 -2.68
CA PHE A 81 20.15 -0.51 -2.89
C PHE A 81 20.33 -0.83 -4.37
N ALA A 82 19.25 -0.78 -5.15
CA ALA A 82 19.30 -0.96 -6.59
C ALA A 82 20.28 0.03 -7.25
N LEU A 83 20.25 1.32 -6.87
CA LEU A 83 21.21 2.31 -7.40
C LEU A 83 22.66 1.95 -7.08
N ILE A 84 22.95 1.45 -5.87
CA ILE A 84 24.29 1.00 -5.47
C ILE A 84 24.73 -0.19 -6.33
N VAL A 85 23.84 -1.18 -6.52
CA VAL A 85 24.11 -2.38 -7.32
C VAL A 85 24.37 -2.01 -8.78
N LEU A 86 23.54 -1.13 -9.36
CA LEU A 86 23.73 -0.65 -10.72
C LEU A 86 25.06 0.13 -10.86
N ALA A 87 25.39 1.02 -9.92
CA ALA A 87 26.66 1.74 -9.94
C ALA A 87 27.86 0.79 -9.81
N GLY A 88 27.78 -0.19 -8.91
CA GLY A 88 28.80 -1.23 -8.74
C GLY A 88 28.98 -2.09 -9.99
N GLY A 89 27.88 -2.45 -10.65
CA GLY A 89 27.93 -3.24 -11.89
C GLY A 89 28.58 -2.49 -13.04
N LEU A 90 28.34 -1.18 -13.14
CA LEU A 90 29.01 -0.31 -14.11
C LEU A 90 30.50 -0.18 -13.79
N TYR A 91 30.85 0.00 -12.52
CA TYR A 91 32.24 0.15 -12.06
C TYR A 91 33.08 -1.11 -12.29
N LEU A 92 32.51 -2.30 -12.02
CA LEU A 92 33.18 -3.58 -12.19
C LEU A 92 33.18 -4.09 -13.64
N GLY A 93 32.46 -3.43 -14.55
CA GLY A 93 32.45 -3.79 -15.97
C GLY A 93 31.68 -5.09 -16.25
N LEU A 94 30.50 -5.25 -15.64
CA LEU A 94 29.65 -6.42 -15.88
C LEU A 94 29.33 -6.60 -17.37
N ASN A 95 29.34 -7.85 -17.83
CA ASN A 95 28.97 -8.22 -19.19
C ASN A 95 27.45 -8.23 -19.37
N ARG A 96 27.00 -8.35 -20.63
CA ARG A 96 25.57 -8.31 -20.99
C ARG A 96 24.72 -9.35 -20.26
N SER A 97 25.24 -10.57 -20.07
CA SER A 97 24.51 -11.65 -19.41
C SER A 97 24.36 -11.40 -17.91
N GLU A 98 25.41 -10.88 -17.27
CA GLU A 98 25.38 -10.49 -15.85
C GLU A 98 24.37 -9.36 -15.62
N TRP A 99 24.34 -8.36 -16.50
CA TRP A 99 23.35 -7.28 -16.44
C TRP A 99 21.91 -7.76 -16.50
N LEU A 100 21.60 -8.76 -17.34
CA LEU A 100 20.26 -9.32 -17.42
C LEU A 100 19.81 -9.87 -16.06
N TRP A 101 20.68 -10.62 -15.39
CA TRP A 101 20.38 -11.18 -14.08
C TRP A 101 20.29 -10.13 -12.97
N VAL A 102 21.16 -9.11 -12.99
CA VAL A 102 21.08 -7.96 -12.08
C VAL A 102 19.73 -7.25 -12.22
N VAL A 103 19.33 -6.95 -13.46
CA VAL A 103 18.04 -6.28 -13.73
C VAL A 103 16.86 -7.14 -13.28
N ILE A 104 16.91 -8.45 -13.53
CA ILE A 104 15.86 -9.39 -13.07
C ILE A 104 15.78 -9.41 -11.54
N GLY A 105 16.91 -9.49 -10.84
CA GLY A 105 16.95 -9.51 -9.38
C GLY A 105 16.36 -8.24 -8.77
N VAL A 106 16.82 -7.08 -9.23
CA VAL A 106 16.31 -5.77 -8.78
C VAL A 106 14.81 -5.63 -9.06
N PHE A 107 14.37 -6.02 -10.27
CA PHE A 107 12.97 -5.94 -10.64
C PHE A 107 12.10 -6.88 -9.79
N LEU A 108 12.59 -8.08 -9.47
CA LEU A 108 11.87 -9.04 -8.63
C LEU A 108 11.64 -8.50 -7.22
N ALA A 109 12.66 -7.89 -6.61
CA ALA A 109 12.53 -7.29 -5.28
C ALA A 109 11.55 -6.10 -5.26
N ILE A 110 11.65 -5.20 -6.25
CA ILE A 110 10.72 -4.07 -6.40
C ILE A 110 9.28 -4.56 -6.66
N TYR A 111 9.12 -5.59 -7.48
CA TYR A 111 7.82 -6.20 -7.77
C TYR A 111 7.20 -6.82 -6.50
N GLY A 112 7.98 -7.55 -5.71
CA GLY A 112 7.54 -8.10 -4.43
C GLY A 112 7.03 -7.01 -3.50
N GLU A 113 7.75 -5.90 -3.40
CA GLU A 113 7.36 -4.75 -2.59
C GLU A 113 6.06 -4.10 -3.09
N PHE A 114 5.87 -3.94 -4.41
CA PHE A 114 4.60 -3.45 -4.97
C PHE A 114 3.42 -4.37 -4.63
N VAL A 115 3.60 -5.68 -4.77
CA VAL A 115 2.57 -6.66 -4.39
C VAL A 115 2.26 -6.51 -2.91
N ASN A 116 3.28 -6.34 -2.06
CA ASN A 116 3.07 -6.15 -0.63
C ASN A 116 2.22 -4.92 -0.32
N THR A 117 2.55 -3.76 -0.91
CA THR A 117 1.75 -2.53 -0.74
C THR A 117 0.31 -2.68 -1.23
N VAL A 118 0.10 -3.38 -2.35
CA VAL A 118 -1.25 -3.64 -2.89
C VAL A 118 -2.04 -4.52 -1.93
N VAL A 119 -1.44 -5.59 -1.42
CA VAL A 119 -2.10 -6.50 -0.46
C VAL A 119 -2.44 -5.75 0.83
N GLU A 120 -1.52 -4.97 1.39
CA GLU A 120 -1.78 -4.14 2.57
C GLU A 120 -2.95 -3.18 2.34
N ALA A 121 -2.97 -2.47 1.21
CA ALA A 121 -4.04 -1.53 0.88
C ALA A 121 -5.40 -2.21 0.71
N VAL A 122 -5.45 -3.38 0.06
CA VAL A 122 -6.69 -4.15 -0.11
C VAL A 122 -7.19 -4.68 1.22
N ILE A 123 -6.30 -5.22 2.06
CA ILE A 123 -6.68 -5.74 3.37
C ILE A 123 -7.17 -4.61 4.29
N ASP A 124 -6.47 -3.47 4.32
CA ASP A 124 -6.87 -2.29 5.10
C ASP A 124 -8.25 -1.78 4.68
N LEU A 125 -8.55 -1.83 3.38
CA LEU A 125 -9.87 -1.50 2.84
C LEU A 125 -10.93 -2.51 3.28
N MET A 126 -10.66 -3.81 3.20
CA MET A 126 -11.62 -4.87 3.54
C MET A 126 -11.99 -4.89 5.03
N VAL A 127 -11.04 -4.62 5.92
CA VAL A 127 -11.26 -4.65 7.37
C VAL A 127 -11.60 -3.29 7.96
N ASP A 128 -11.68 -2.24 7.14
CA ASP A 128 -11.90 -0.86 7.57
C ASP A 128 -10.91 -0.45 8.68
N LYS A 129 -9.64 -0.81 8.47
CA LYS A 129 -8.52 -0.63 9.42
C LYS A 129 -8.74 -1.21 10.84
N ARG A 130 -9.72 -2.09 11.04
CA ARG A 130 -9.90 -2.85 12.29
C ARG A 130 -9.00 -4.07 12.31
N TYR A 131 -8.53 -4.45 13.50
CA TYR A 131 -7.73 -5.65 13.67
C TYR A 131 -8.55 -6.92 13.39
N HIS A 132 -8.02 -7.82 12.56
CA HIS A 132 -8.59 -9.13 12.30
C HIS A 132 -7.47 -10.17 12.19
N PRO A 133 -7.53 -11.32 12.89
CA PRO A 133 -6.45 -12.31 12.87
C PRO A 133 -6.04 -12.78 11.46
N LEU A 134 -7.02 -13.03 10.58
CA LEU A 134 -6.71 -13.38 9.18
C LEU A 134 -6.05 -12.23 8.42
N ALA A 135 -6.40 -10.97 8.70
CA ALA A 135 -5.77 -9.83 8.05
C ALA A 135 -4.30 -9.71 8.46
N GLY A 136 -3.97 -10.02 9.71
CA GLY A 136 -2.59 -10.16 10.18
C GLY A 136 -1.84 -11.22 9.39
N LEU A 137 -2.39 -12.44 9.32
CA LEU A 137 -1.78 -13.55 8.58
C LEU A 137 -1.52 -13.20 7.10
N VAL A 138 -2.47 -12.58 6.41
CA VAL A 138 -2.30 -12.19 5.01
C VAL A 138 -1.17 -11.16 4.86
N LYS A 139 -1.10 -10.17 5.75
CA LYS A 139 -0.01 -9.17 5.76
C LYS A 139 1.35 -9.82 6.06
N ASP A 140 1.41 -10.74 7.01
CA ASP A 140 2.65 -11.44 7.35
C ASP A 140 3.17 -12.30 6.18
N VAL A 141 2.28 -13.02 5.50
CA VAL A 141 2.63 -13.81 4.31
C VAL A 141 3.08 -12.90 3.17
N SER A 142 2.41 -11.76 2.98
CA SER A 142 2.76 -10.75 1.99
C SER A 142 4.15 -10.16 2.24
N ALA A 143 4.49 -9.81 3.49
CA ALA A 143 5.84 -9.41 3.87
C ALA A 143 6.86 -10.54 3.64
N GLY A 144 6.46 -11.79 3.88
CA GLY A 144 7.26 -12.98 3.56
C GLY A 144 7.61 -13.10 2.07
N MET A 145 6.72 -12.68 1.16
CA MET A 145 7.00 -12.66 -0.29
C MET A 145 8.12 -11.67 -0.64
N VAL A 146 8.15 -10.50 0.00
CA VAL A 146 9.24 -9.53 -0.16
C VAL A 146 10.56 -10.14 0.31
N LEU A 147 10.55 -10.78 1.49
CA LEU A 147 11.75 -11.44 2.04
C LEU A 147 12.33 -12.49 1.09
N VAL A 148 11.48 -13.35 0.52
CA VAL A 148 11.92 -14.37 -0.46
C VAL A 148 12.48 -13.71 -1.72
N SER A 149 11.85 -12.64 -2.21
CA SER A 149 12.29 -11.91 -3.40
C SER A 149 13.67 -11.28 -3.20
N VAL A 150 13.91 -10.66 -2.04
CA VAL A 150 15.21 -10.09 -1.65
C VAL A 150 16.26 -11.19 -1.47
N ALA A 151 15.91 -12.31 -0.85
CA ALA A 151 16.84 -13.41 -0.68
C ALA A 151 17.31 -13.95 -2.05
N ALA A 152 16.40 -14.09 -3.00
CA ALA A 152 16.73 -14.48 -4.37
C ALA A 152 17.62 -13.44 -5.07
N GLU A 153 17.28 -12.15 -4.97
CA GLU A 153 18.11 -11.06 -5.48
C GLU A 153 19.53 -11.11 -4.91
N MET A 154 19.66 -11.22 -3.58
CA MET A 154 20.95 -11.29 -2.89
C MET A 154 21.81 -12.47 -3.35
N ILE A 155 21.20 -13.64 -3.58
CA ILE A 155 21.91 -14.81 -4.11
C ILE A 155 22.42 -14.54 -5.53
N ILE A 156 21.57 -13.98 -6.41
CA ILE A 156 21.95 -13.63 -7.78
C ILE A 156 23.11 -12.62 -7.78
N LEU A 157 22.97 -11.55 -7.00
CA LEU A 157 24.00 -10.52 -6.89
C LEU A 157 25.29 -11.07 -6.32
N PHE A 158 25.24 -11.91 -5.29
CA PHE A 158 26.43 -12.55 -4.74
C PHE A 158 27.15 -13.38 -5.81
N LEU A 159 26.44 -14.22 -6.55
CA LEU A 159 27.04 -15.07 -7.60
C LEU A 159 27.67 -14.26 -8.74
N ILE A 160 27.11 -13.09 -9.05
CA ILE A 160 27.60 -12.22 -10.12
C ILE A 160 28.76 -11.35 -9.64
N PHE A 161 28.64 -10.69 -8.50
CA PHE A 161 29.63 -9.72 -8.03
C PHE A 161 30.85 -10.38 -7.40
N GLN A 162 30.69 -11.56 -6.80
CA GLN A 162 31.79 -12.25 -6.13
C GLN A 162 33.05 -12.45 -7.01
N PRO A 163 32.98 -12.98 -8.25
CA PRO A 163 34.19 -13.19 -9.05
C PRO A 163 34.87 -11.87 -9.42
N HIS A 164 34.08 -10.83 -9.70
CA HIS A 164 34.59 -9.48 -10.03
C HIS A 164 35.27 -8.84 -8.82
N LEU A 165 34.69 -8.97 -7.62
CA LEU A 165 35.26 -8.44 -6.39
C LEU A 165 36.56 -9.17 -6.02
N TRP A 166 36.61 -10.50 -6.15
CA TRP A 166 37.84 -11.24 -5.87
C TRP A 166 38.97 -10.87 -6.81
N HIS A 167 38.68 -10.77 -8.11
CA HIS A 167 39.66 -10.28 -9.07
C HIS A 167 40.12 -8.86 -8.74
N PHE A 168 39.20 -7.96 -8.37
CA PHE A 168 39.53 -6.60 -7.96
C PHE A 168 40.45 -6.53 -6.72
N PHE A 169 40.27 -7.42 -5.75
CA PHE A 169 41.12 -7.51 -4.55
C PHE A 169 42.37 -8.39 -4.72
N GLY A 170 42.63 -8.93 -5.92
CA GLY A 170 43.78 -9.80 -6.17
C GLY A 170 43.68 -11.18 -5.49
N ILE A 171 42.46 -11.62 -5.17
CA ILE A 171 42.19 -12.92 -4.57
C ILE A 171 41.99 -13.93 -5.71
N GLU A 172 42.99 -14.79 -5.95
CA GLU A 172 42.87 -15.92 -6.88
C GLU A 172 42.04 -17.07 -6.27
N THR A 173 40.77 -16.83 -5.97
CA THR A 173 39.82 -17.90 -5.63
C THR A 173 39.04 -18.27 -6.87
N ASP A 174 39.49 -19.33 -7.52
CA ASP A 174 38.86 -19.91 -8.69
C ASP A 174 37.56 -20.61 -8.25
N PHE A 175 36.47 -19.86 -8.12
CA PHE A 175 35.15 -20.38 -7.69
C PHE A 175 34.68 -21.55 -8.58
N SER A 176 35.07 -21.51 -9.87
CA SER A 176 34.95 -22.62 -10.81
C SER A 176 35.54 -23.91 -10.26
N ARG A 177 36.77 -23.87 -9.71
CA ARG A 177 37.40 -25.04 -9.08
C ARG A 177 36.66 -25.50 -7.83
N PHE A 178 36.06 -24.60 -7.05
CA PHE A 178 35.27 -24.97 -5.87
C PHE A 178 33.99 -25.73 -6.25
N ILE A 179 33.22 -25.21 -7.22
CA ILE A 179 32.01 -25.89 -7.71
C ILE A 179 32.36 -27.22 -8.41
N HIS A 180 33.47 -27.28 -9.15
CA HIS A 180 33.98 -28.54 -9.71
C HIS A 180 34.34 -29.57 -8.62
N ARG A 181 34.88 -29.13 -7.47
CA ARG A 181 35.17 -30.01 -6.32
C ARG A 181 33.93 -30.52 -5.60
N LEU A 182 32.80 -29.80 -5.65
CA LEU A 182 31.54 -30.25 -5.07
C LEU A 182 30.76 -31.23 -5.95
N LYS A 183 31.10 -31.29 -7.25
CA LYS A 183 30.48 -32.18 -8.24
C LYS A 183 31.25 -33.50 -8.46
N GLY A 184 32.37 -33.71 -7.78
CA GLY A 184 33.16 -34.94 -7.79
C GLY A 184 33.08 -35.67 -6.47
#